data_AF-A0A1B7NCZ7-F1
#
_entry.id   AF-A0A1B7NCZ7-F1
#
_cell.length_a   1.000
_cell.length_b   1.000
_cell.length_c   1.000
_cell.angle_alpha   90.00
_cell.angle_beta   90.00
_cell.angle_gamma   90.00
#
_symmetry.space_group_name_H-M   'P 1'
#
loop_
_entity.id
_entity.type
_entity.pdbx_description
1 polymer ?
#
loop_
_entity_poly.entity_id
_entity_poly.type
_entity_poly.pdbx_seq_one_letter_code
_entity_poly.pdbx_strand_id
1 'polypeptide(L)'
;MPPSKLDEEYVQNSFHTYLKSSLTQAKVEKLIEDQVLASAEADLMISGPALCLYFAALRCTTNPPSVPLPRATKSAPPLELTADNCPPAFLGFLAVWAATVPRIQGLAPHHQHDLARIICGLDPISIPPNPECTCIAADLRAVAIEISQRRTFQDKYASDLQAALDAGSRNGLKVKTSFVPPPDSSSASSPSSVLSAFPPRSPSPLILTQDTPEIDFIRETLYSALAVVLEQITASPTRNPHPLARLFKYDPPRAHFAAVSLAILEVATTEGIIIPDQNAIMCVSAREIGGHKLTLNACPGPLRPFMSELISIGRDAQMMQVADNDATIKAIEKGDEDIPEPMFERVKVIIIDGVRVSGDSAESGGRRRRGSIEGRGVTFANRVNALGLSISKINAFREREKMVFEVLGPRP
;
A
#
# COMPACT_ATOMS: atom_id res chain seq x y z
N MET A 1 26.18 12.37 -25.07
CA MET A 1 25.72 11.00 -24.74
C MET A 1 24.64 11.14 -23.69
N PRO A 2 23.47 10.50 -23.83
CA PRO A 2 22.49 10.50 -22.75
C PRO A 2 23.12 9.93 -21.48
N PRO A 3 22.85 10.49 -20.29
CA PRO A 3 23.40 9.96 -19.05
C PRO A 3 22.99 8.49 -18.93
N SER A 4 23.96 7.61 -18.66
CA SER A 4 23.68 6.20 -18.42
C SER A 4 22.69 6.10 -17.26
N LYS A 5 21.59 5.37 -17.46
CA LYS A 5 20.65 5.06 -16.39
C LYS A 5 21.40 4.41 -15.24
N LEU A 6 21.07 4.83 -14.02
CA LEU A 6 21.60 4.22 -12.81
C LEU A 6 21.08 2.80 -12.69
N ASP A 7 21.85 1.98 -11.98
CA ASP A 7 21.44 0.63 -11.64
C ASP A 7 20.30 0.65 -10.60
N GLU A 8 19.33 -0.24 -10.75
CA GLU A 8 18.18 -0.32 -9.85
C GLU A 8 18.59 -0.73 -8.44
N GLU A 9 19.54 -1.66 -8.30
CA GLU A 9 20.02 -2.12 -6.99
C GLU A 9 20.70 -0.98 -6.23
N TYR A 10 21.48 -0.16 -6.94
CA TYR A 10 22.11 1.02 -6.35
C TYR A 10 21.10 2.03 -5.81
N VAL A 11 20.06 2.35 -6.59
CA VAL A 11 18.98 3.26 -6.15
C VAL A 11 18.23 2.69 -4.95
N GLN A 12 17.94 1.38 -4.94
CA GLN A 12 17.30 0.71 -3.81
C GLN A 12 18.15 0.76 -2.55
N ASN A 13 19.44 0.43 -2.63
CA ASN A 13 20.37 0.49 -1.50
C ASN A 13 20.50 1.90 -0.92
N SER A 14 20.46 2.90 -1.80
CA SER A 14 20.45 4.31 -1.41
C SER A 14 19.18 4.65 -0.62
N PHE A 15 18.02 4.21 -1.08
CA PHE A 15 16.75 4.39 -0.38
C PHE A 15 16.76 3.78 1.03
N HIS A 16 17.22 2.54 1.18
CA HIS A 16 17.35 1.88 2.50
C HIS A 16 18.27 2.65 3.46
N THR A 17 19.34 3.27 2.95
CA THR A 17 20.23 4.12 3.74
C THR A 17 19.48 5.36 4.27
N TYR A 18 18.68 6.01 3.42
CA TYR A 18 17.84 7.14 3.85
C TYR A 18 16.73 6.73 4.81
N LEU A 19 16.14 5.55 4.61
CA LEU A 19 15.07 5.03 5.46
C LEU A 19 15.54 4.86 6.91
N LYS A 20 16.74 4.28 7.14
CA LYS A 20 17.32 4.15 8.48
C LYS A 20 17.44 5.50 9.21
N SER A 21 17.98 6.50 8.52
CA SER A 21 18.15 7.85 9.05
C SER A 21 16.79 8.50 9.36
N SER A 22 15.82 8.31 8.47
CA SER A 22 14.48 8.88 8.59
C SER A 22 13.67 8.26 9.74
N LEU A 23 13.74 6.94 9.91
CA LEU A 23 13.11 6.25 11.05
C LEU A 23 13.73 6.67 12.38
N THR A 24 15.06 6.84 12.41
CA THR A 24 15.76 7.35 13.60
C THR A 24 15.30 8.76 13.94
N GLN A 25 15.16 9.64 12.95
CA GLN A 25 14.66 10.99 13.14
C GLN A 25 13.20 11.00 13.62
N ALA A 26 12.32 10.22 12.99
CA ALA A 26 10.92 10.11 13.37
C ALA A 26 10.74 9.64 14.83
N LYS A 27 11.59 8.72 15.28
CA LYS A 27 11.67 8.30 16.68
C LYS A 27 12.07 9.45 17.60
N VAL A 28 13.13 10.20 17.25
CA VAL A 28 13.60 11.35 18.05
C VAL A 28 12.53 12.44 18.16
N GLU A 29 11.78 12.67 17.08
CA GLU A 29 10.66 13.62 17.01
C GLU A 29 9.36 13.09 17.66
N LYS A 30 9.37 11.87 18.21
CA LYS A 30 8.21 11.20 18.83
C LYS A 30 7.02 11.03 17.88
N LEU A 31 7.29 10.92 16.58
CA LEU A 31 6.29 10.57 15.58
C LEU A 31 6.01 9.07 15.59
N ILE A 32 7.00 8.25 15.99
CA ILE A 32 6.90 6.79 16.09
C ILE A 32 7.48 6.34 17.43
N GLU A 33 6.76 5.50 18.17
CA GLU A 33 7.21 4.91 19.42
C GLU A 33 8.09 3.67 19.22
N ASP A 34 8.94 3.36 20.20
CA ASP A 34 9.83 2.19 20.17
C ASP A 34 9.06 0.87 20.01
N GLN A 35 7.85 0.79 20.59
CA GLN A 35 7.00 -0.40 20.46
C GLN A 35 6.48 -0.59 19.03
N VAL A 36 6.12 0.50 18.34
CA VAL A 36 5.64 0.48 16.95
C VAL A 36 6.79 0.10 15.99
N LEU A 37 8.00 0.63 16.22
CA LEU A 37 9.20 0.23 15.47
C LEU A 37 9.52 -1.26 15.66
N ALA A 38 9.35 -1.77 16.87
CA ALA A 38 9.61 -3.17 17.20
C ALA A 38 8.54 -4.12 16.63
N SER A 39 7.27 -3.74 16.70
CA SER A 39 6.13 -4.53 16.21
C SER A 39 6.08 -4.62 14.69
N ALA A 40 6.74 -3.68 13.98
CA ALA A 40 6.77 -3.62 12.53
C ALA A 40 5.36 -3.70 11.91
N GLU A 41 4.44 -2.93 12.51
CA GLU A 41 3.03 -2.87 12.11
C GLU A 41 2.88 -2.62 10.61
N ALA A 42 1.79 -3.12 10.02
CA ALA A 42 1.52 -2.97 8.58
C ALA A 42 1.52 -1.50 8.14
N ASP A 43 1.03 -0.59 8.99
CA ASP A 43 1.07 0.83 8.69
C ASP A 43 2.50 1.39 8.70
N LEU A 44 3.41 0.86 9.52
CA LEU A 44 4.81 1.31 9.56
C LEU A 44 5.57 1.01 8.27
N MET A 45 5.21 -0.06 7.57
CA MET A 45 5.76 -0.34 6.23
C MET A 45 5.43 0.78 5.25
N ILE A 46 4.33 1.50 5.46
CA ILE A 46 3.90 2.62 4.60
C ILE A 46 4.40 3.94 5.17
N SER A 47 4.14 4.22 6.44
CA SER A 47 4.48 5.50 7.09
C SER A 47 5.98 5.71 7.19
N GLY A 48 6.80 4.66 7.39
CA GLY A 48 8.26 4.76 7.42
C GLY A 48 8.86 5.29 6.11
N PRO A 49 8.66 4.61 4.96
CA PRO A 49 9.06 5.11 3.64
C PRO A 49 8.43 6.47 3.29
N ALA A 50 7.16 6.72 3.65
CA ALA A 50 6.52 8.01 3.40
C ALA A 50 7.19 9.15 4.19
N LEU A 51 7.55 8.94 5.45
CA LEU A 51 8.34 9.88 6.25
C LEU A 51 9.74 10.09 5.66
N CYS A 52 10.37 9.04 5.14
CA CYS A 52 11.63 9.15 4.43
C CYS A 52 11.54 10.08 3.22
N LEU A 53 10.49 9.94 2.42
CA LEU A 53 10.22 10.82 1.27
C LEU A 53 9.92 12.25 1.70
N TYR A 54 9.17 12.43 2.80
CA TYR A 54 8.87 13.74 3.39
C TYR A 54 10.13 14.46 3.88
N PHE A 55 11.00 13.81 4.67
CA PHE A 55 12.24 14.43 5.14
C PHE A 55 13.22 14.68 3.99
N ALA A 56 13.23 13.84 2.96
CA ALA A 56 13.99 14.10 1.74
C ALA A 56 13.48 15.36 1.02
N ALA A 57 12.16 15.56 0.95
CA ALA A 57 11.57 16.76 0.36
C ALA A 57 11.93 18.04 1.13
N LEU A 58 11.89 18.01 2.47
CA LEU A 58 12.30 19.15 3.30
C LEU A 58 13.78 19.53 3.12
N ARG A 59 14.63 18.55 2.79
CA ARG A 59 16.08 18.75 2.58
C ARG A 59 16.45 19.01 1.12
N CYS A 60 15.51 18.89 0.18
CA CYS A 60 15.78 19.05 -1.24
C CYS A 60 16.07 20.53 -1.54
N THR A 61 17.19 20.81 -2.20
CA THR A 61 17.61 22.18 -2.56
C THR A 61 17.75 22.38 -4.06
N THR A 62 17.31 21.43 -4.87
CA THR A 62 17.52 21.39 -6.32
C THR A 62 16.25 21.74 -7.08
N ASN A 63 16.42 22.20 -8.32
CA ASN A 63 15.33 22.56 -9.22
C ASN A 63 15.70 22.18 -10.68
N PRO A 64 15.07 21.16 -11.29
CA PRO A 64 13.97 20.34 -10.75
C PRO A 64 14.40 19.51 -9.52
N PRO A 65 13.46 19.11 -8.63
CA PRO A 65 13.79 18.33 -7.44
C PRO A 65 14.51 17.02 -7.79
N SER A 66 15.62 16.77 -7.09
CA SER A 66 16.47 15.59 -7.22
C SER A 66 16.77 15.00 -5.84
N VAL A 67 17.06 13.70 -5.78
CA VAL A 67 17.40 13.01 -4.54
C VAL A 67 18.92 12.81 -4.49
N PRO A 68 19.65 13.38 -3.50
CA PRO A 68 21.06 13.06 -3.35
C PRO A 68 21.23 11.55 -3.12
N LEU A 69 22.27 10.94 -3.67
CA LEU A 69 22.59 9.53 -3.46
C LEU A 69 23.84 9.40 -2.58
N PRO A 70 23.90 8.40 -1.67
CA PRO A 70 25.11 8.12 -0.91
C PRO A 70 26.30 7.90 -1.86
N ARG A 71 27.46 8.44 -1.53
CA ARG A 71 28.64 8.28 -2.38
C ARG A 71 29.12 6.83 -2.33
N ALA A 72 29.37 6.23 -3.50
CA ALA A 72 29.91 4.87 -3.60
C ALA A 72 31.28 4.72 -2.90
N THR A 73 32.09 5.78 -2.91
CA THR A 73 33.34 5.89 -2.15
C THR A 73 33.46 7.29 -1.56
N LYS A 74 34.24 7.45 -0.50
CA LYS A 74 34.45 8.77 0.13
C LYS A 74 35.01 9.83 -0.84
N SER A 75 35.72 9.40 -1.87
CA SER A 75 36.32 10.26 -2.89
C SER A 75 35.46 10.46 -4.14
N ALA A 76 34.38 9.69 -4.33
CA ALA A 76 33.49 9.85 -5.47
C ALA A 76 32.78 11.22 -5.45
N PRO A 77 32.50 11.82 -6.62
CA PRO A 77 31.69 13.04 -6.68
C PRO A 77 30.27 12.80 -6.15
N PRO A 78 29.61 13.82 -5.60
CA PRO A 78 28.18 13.76 -5.31
C PRO A 78 27.41 13.35 -6.55
N LEU A 79 26.46 12.44 -6.39
CA LEU A 79 25.55 11.99 -7.43
C LEU A 79 24.13 12.23 -6.96
N GLU A 80 23.28 12.69 -7.85
CA GLU A 80 21.86 12.92 -7.58
C GLU A 80 21.01 12.07 -8.52
N LEU A 81 19.93 11.52 -8.01
CA LEU A 81 18.90 10.85 -8.78
C LEU A 81 18.00 11.92 -9.42
N THR A 82 17.98 11.95 -10.75
CA THR A 82 17.17 12.86 -11.58
C THR A 82 16.31 12.06 -12.55
N ALA A 83 15.33 12.68 -13.19
CA ALA A 83 14.52 12.01 -14.21
C ALA A 83 15.37 11.39 -15.35
N ASP A 84 16.48 12.02 -15.70
CA ASP A 84 17.34 11.59 -16.79
C ASP A 84 18.11 10.31 -16.46
N ASN A 85 18.63 10.19 -15.24
CA ASN A 85 19.42 9.02 -14.83
C ASN A 85 18.62 7.96 -14.04
N CYS A 86 17.38 8.26 -13.65
CA CYS A 86 16.53 7.37 -12.89
C CYS A 86 16.15 6.11 -13.70
N PRO A 87 16.30 4.90 -13.13
CA PRO A 87 15.86 3.68 -13.79
C PRO A 87 14.35 3.74 -14.11
N PRO A 88 13.89 3.12 -15.21
CA PRO A 88 12.49 3.17 -15.63
C PRO A 88 11.50 2.77 -14.54
N ALA A 89 11.84 1.75 -13.75
CA ALA A 89 11.01 1.25 -12.66
C ALA A 89 10.78 2.28 -11.54
N PHE A 90 11.58 3.33 -11.43
CA PHE A 90 11.48 4.37 -10.39
C PHE A 90 10.96 5.72 -10.90
N LEU A 91 10.80 5.89 -12.21
CA LEU A 91 10.43 7.18 -12.81
C LEU A 91 9.08 7.69 -12.31
N GLY A 92 8.08 6.82 -12.19
CA GLY A 92 6.76 7.18 -11.66
C GLY A 92 6.85 7.75 -10.24
N PHE A 93 7.58 7.07 -9.36
CA PHE A 93 7.78 7.49 -7.97
C PHE A 93 8.51 8.83 -7.88
N LEU A 94 9.57 8.99 -8.67
CA LEU A 94 10.36 10.21 -8.68
C LEU A 94 9.53 11.38 -9.17
N ALA A 95 8.68 11.18 -10.18
CA ALA A 95 7.78 12.22 -10.68
C ALA A 95 6.75 12.65 -9.62
N VAL A 96 6.10 11.70 -8.96
CA VAL A 96 5.12 12.00 -7.89
C VAL A 96 5.80 12.70 -6.72
N TRP A 97 6.93 12.16 -6.24
CA TRP A 97 7.69 12.79 -5.17
C TRP A 97 8.14 14.21 -5.55
N ALA A 98 8.75 14.40 -6.72
CA ALA A 98 9.20 15.71 -7.18
C ALA A 98 8.03 16.72 -7.27
N ALA A 99 6.84 16.29 -7.67
CA ALA A 99 5.65 17.14 -7.68
C ALA A 99 5.17 17.53 -6.26
N THR A 100 5.43 16.68 -5.24
CA THR A 100 5.12 17.01 -3.84
C THR A 100 6.14 17.94 -3.19
N VAL A 101 7.41 17.98 -3.65
CA VAL A 101 8.48 18.76 -3.00
C VAL A 101 8.13 20.25 -2.84
N PRO A 102 7.73 21.00 -3.88
CA PRO A 102 7.40 22.41 -3.73
C PRO A 102 6.19 22.64 -2.81
N ARG A 103 5.24 21.71 -2.81
CA ARG A 103 4.04 21.77 -1.97
C ARG A 103 4.40 21.61 -0.49
N ILE A 104 5.24 20.63 -0.17
CA ILE A 104 5.77 20.39 1.18
C ILE A 104 6.55 21.61 1.68
N GLN A 105 7.46 22.13 0.86
CA GLN A 105 8.29 23.29 1.21
C GLN A 105 7.48 24.58 1.34
N GLY A 106 6.35 24.69 0.64
CA GLY A 106 5.43 25.81 0.75
C GLY A 106 4.55 25.81 2.01
N LEU A 107 4.48 24.69 2.75
CA LEU A 107 3.72 24.63 4.00
C LEU A 107 4.40 25.42 5.11
N ALA A 108 3.60 26.08 5.96
CA ALA A 108 4.09 26.67 7.19
C ALA A 108 4.62 25.58 8.16
N PRO A 109 5.59 25.87 9.05
CA PRO A 109 6.22 24.85 9.90
C PRO A 109 5.24 24.01 10.74
N HIS A 110 4.16 24.60 11.24
CA HIS A 110 3.13 23.87 11.99
C HIS A 110 2.35 22.89 11.10
N HIS A 111 2.05 23.26 9.85
CA HIS A 111 1.42 22.37 8.88
C HIS A 111 2.39 21.32 8.32
N GLN A 112 3.70 21.60 8.29
CA GLN A 112 4.70 20.57 8.01
C GLN A 112 4.67 19.49 9.09
N HIS A 113 4.55 19.86 10.37
CA HIS A 113 4.39 18.91 11.46
C HIS A 113 3.06 18.15 11.36
N ASP A 114 1.94 18.83 11.06
CA ASP A 114 0.66 18.16 10.82
C ASP A 114 0.74 17.14 9.67
N LEU A 115 1.45 17.45 8.59
CA LEU A 115 1.69 16.53 7.49
C LEU A 115 2.42 15.26 7.96
N ALA A 116 3.47 15.40 8.77
CA ALA A 116 4.18 14.26 9.33
C ALA A 116 3.27 13.39 10.23
N ARG A 117 2.38 14.03 11.00
CA ARG A 117 1.37 13.34 11.82
C ARG A 117 0.37 12.57 10.97
N ILE A 118 -0.18 13.20 9.93
CA ILE A 118 -1.15 12.58 9.01
C ILE A 118 -0.51 11.38 8.27
N ILE A 119 0.77 11.48 7.88
CA ILE A 119 1.51 10.35 7.28
C ILE A 119 1.52 9.15 8.22
N CYS A 120 1.63 9.39 9.53
CA CYS A 120 1.62 8.37 10.59
C CYS A 120 0.21 7.96 11.05
N GLY A 121 -0.86 8.41 10.37
CA GLY A 121 -2.24 8.13 10.77
C GLY A 121 -2.69 8.86 12.04
N LEU A 122 -1.99 9.92 12.45
CA LEU A 122 -2.33 10.74 13.61
C LEU A 122 -3.14 11.98 13.19
N ASP A 123 -4.01 12.44 14.08
CA ASP A 123 -4.78 13.67 13.86
C ASP A 123 -3.88 14.92 13.80
N PRO A 124 -4.17 15.88 12.90
CA PRO A 124 -3.48 17.17 12.87
C PRO A 124 -3.73 17.96 14.15
N ILE A 125 -2.77 18.80 14.54
CA ILE A 125 -2.85 19.66 15.73
C ILE A 125 -3.49 21.00 15.36
N SER A 126 -3.21 21.51 14.16
CA SER A 126 -3.72 22.83 13.76
C SER A 126 -5.23 22.84 13.56
N ILE A 127 -5.87 23.91 14.01
CA ILE A 127 -7.30 24.17 13.85
C ILE A 127 -7.46 25.54 13.17
N PRO A 128 -8.06 25.62 11.96
CA PRO A 128 -8.54 24.50 11.14
C PRO A 128 -7.40 23.67 10.52
N PRO A 129 -7.63 22.38 10.21
CA PRO A 129 -6.63 21.55 9.53
C PRO A 129 -6.42 22.04 8.09
N ASN A 130 -5.18 22.01 7.61
CA ASN A 130 -4.87 22.36 6.22
C ASN A 130 -5.23 21.18 5.29
N PRO A 131 -6.21 21.34 4.38
CA PRO A 131 -6.66 20.26 3.51
C PRO A 131 -5.56 19.76 2.55
N GLU A 132 -4.54 20.57 2.28
CA GLU A 132 -3.43 20.17 1.41
C GLU A 132 -2.57 19.08 2.05
N CYS A 133 -2.46 19.04 3.39
CA CYS A 133 -1.67 18.04 4.09
C CYS A 133 -2.19 16.62 3.83
N THR A 134 -3.52 16.44 3.78
CA THR A 134 -4.13 15.14 3.46
C THR A 134 -3.79 14.70 2.05
N CYS A 135 -3.85 15.61 1.07
CA CYS A 135 -3.50 15.28 -0.31
C CYS A 135 -2.01 14.93 -0.45
N ILE A 136 -1.11 15.71 0.15
CA ILE A 136 0.33 15.43 0.11
C ILE A 136 0.63 14.10 0.80
N ALA A 137 0.02 13.83 1.97
CA ALA A 137 0.20 12.57 2.68
C ALA A 137 -0.27 11.38 1.82
N ALA A 138 -1.38 11.53 1.10
CA ALA A 138 -1.87 10.50 0.19
C ALA A 138 -0.89 10.22 -0.95
N ASP A 139 -0.32 11.26 -1.58
CA ASP A 139 0.68 11.13 -2.64
C ASP A 139 1.95 10.39 -2.11
N LEU A 140 2.45 10.80 -0.94
CA LEU A 140 3.64 10.18 -0.33
C LEU A 140 3.38 8.73 0.11
N ARG A 141 2.21 8.44 0.68
CA ARG A 141 1.83 7.08 1.11
C ARG A 141 1.61 6.17 -0.09
N ALA A 142 1.13 6.69 -1.23
CA ALA A 142 1.00 5.90 -2.43
C ALA A 142 2.36 5.44 -2.97
N VAL A 143 3.33 6.36 -3.04
CA VAL A 143 4.71 6.01 -3.42
C VAL A 143 5.30 5.00 -2.42
N ALA A 144 5.08 5.21 -1.12
CA ALA A 144 5.54 4.30 -0.08
C ALA A 144 4.93 2.89 -0.19
N ILE A 145 3.65 2.78 -0.53
CA ILE A 145 2.96 1.51 -0.77
C ILE A 145 3.62 0.77 -1.94
N GLU A 146 3.85 1.44 -3.06
CA GLU A 146 4.49 0.80 -4.23
C GLU A 146 5.92 0.36 -3.94
N ILE A 147 6.69 1.13 -3.17
CA ILE A 147 8.02 0.71 -2.70
C ILE A 147 7.90 -0.53 -1.79
N SER A 148 6.91 -0.56 -0.91
CA SER A 148 6.71 -1.63 0.09
C SER A 148 6.25 -2.95 -0.52
N GLN A 149 5.66 -2.92 -1.72
CA GLN A 149 5.30 -4.12 -2.47
C GLN A 149 6.52 -4.84 -3.06
N ARG A 150 7.67 -4.16 -3.20
CA ARG A 150 8.85 -4.74 -3.83
C ARG A 150 9.51 -5.75 -2.92
N ARG A 151 9.82 -6.92 -3.49
CA ARG A 151 10.51 -8.01 -2.78
C ARG A 151 11.80 -7.54 -2.13
N THR A 152 12.65 -6.88 -2.90
CA THR A 152 13.95 -6.38 -2.45
C THR A 152 13.84 -5.40 -1.29
N PHE A 153 12.73 -4.65 -1.21
CA PHE A 153 12.46 -3.77 -0.08
C PHE A 153 12.09 -4.59 1.17
N GLN A 154 11.15 -5.51 1.04
CA GLN A 154 10.68 -6.37 2.14
C GLN A 154 11.82 -7.16 2.78
N ASP A 155 12.74 -7.69 1.98
CA ASP A 155 13.87 -8.50 2.47
C ASP A 155 14.83 -7.71 3.36
N LYS A 156 15.01 -6.41 3.07
CA LYS A 156 15.93 -5.53 3.81
C LYS A 156 15.25 -4.77 4.95
N TYR A 157 13.94 -4.62 4.90
CA TYR A 157 13.18 -3.78 5.83
C TYR A 157 13.36 -4.17 7.30
N ALA A 158 13.42 -5.47 7.62
CA ALA A 158 13.65 -5.95 8.99
C ALA A 158 14.98 -5.42 9.58
N SER A 159 16.01 -5.39 8.75
CA SER A 159 17.35 -4.91 9.10
C SER A 159 17.37 -3.39 9.28
N ASP A 160 16.60 -2.66 8.48
CA ASP A 160 16.48 -1.21 8.61
C ASP A 160 15.78 -0.79 9.90
N LEU A 161 14.69 -1.49 10.24
CA LEU A 161 13.99 -1.29 11.51
C LEU A 161 14.91 -1.56 12.71
N GLN A 162 15.69 -2.64 12.66
CA GLN A 162 16.62 -2.96 13.73
C GLN A 162 17.70 -1.90 13.86
N ALA A 163 18.26 -1.42 12.74
CA ALA A 163 19.24 -0.35 12.74
C ALA A 163 18.69 0.95 13.36
N ALA A 164 17.42 1.29 13.11
CA ALA A 164 16.77 2.46 13.70
C ALA A 164 16.49 2.28 15.21
N LEU A 165 16.13 1.07 15.65
CA LEU A 165 15.97 0.76 17.08
C LEU A 165 17.30 0.89 17.83
N ASP A 166 18.37 0.35 17.25
CA ASP A 166 19.71 0.38 17.80
C ASP A 166 20.25 1.83 17.84
N ALA A 167 19.94 2.64 16.82
CA ALA A 167 20.26 4.06 16.75
C ALA A 167 19.39 4.89 17.73
N GLY A 168 19.75 4.88 19.01
CA GLY A 168 19.11 5.70 20.04
C GLY A 168 18.76 4.97 21.32
N SER A 169 18.99 3.65 21.39
CA SER A 169 18.80 2.89 22.64
C SER A 169 19.92 3.21 23.64
N ARG A 170 19.62 4.10 24.60
CA ARG A 170 20.55 4.46 25.69
C ARG A 170 20.55 3.46 26.85
N ASN A 171 19.56 2.56 26.92
CA ASN A 171 19.24 1.78 28.13
C ASN A 171 19.32 0.24 27.98
N GLY A 172 20.08 -0.30 27.02
CA GLY A 172 20.50 -1.72 27.04
C GLY A 172 19.41 -2.79 26.85
N LEU A 173 18.12 -2.43 26.77
CA LEU A 173 17.05 -3.35 26.39
C LEU A 173 17.16 -3.65 24.90
N LYS A 174 17.62 -4.87 24.57
CA LYS A 174 17.73 -5.38 23.20
C LYS A 174 16.35 -5.76 22.68
N VAL A 175 15.60 -4.76 22.21
CA VAL A 175 14.34 -4.99 21.49
C VAL A 175 14.67 -5.46 20.07
N LYS A 176 14.11 -6.60 19.67
CA LYS A 176 14.28 -7.18 18.33
C LYS A 176 13.05 -6.94 17.48
N THR A 177 13.25 -6.65 16.21
CA THR A 177 12.15 -6.55 15.25
C THR A 177 11.49 -7.91 15.02
N SER A 178 10.16 -7.94 14.95
CA SER A 178 9.38 -9.16 14.67
C SER A 178 9.00 -9.32 13.20
N PHE A 179 9.51 -8.45 12.32
CA PHE A 179 9.15 -8.46 10.91
C PHE A 179 9.67 -9.71 10.20
N VAL A 180 8.79 -10.41 9.48
CA VAL A 180 9.14 -11.52 8.61
C VAL A 180 8.58 -11.22 7.22
N PRO A 181 9.41 -11.16 6.17
CA PRO A 181 8.93 -10.92 4.81
C PRO A 181 8.02 -12.08 4.34
N PRO A 182 7.07 -11.83 3.41
CA PRO A 182 6.27 -12.88 2.78
C PRO A 182 7.16 -13.97 2.11
N PRO A 183 6.71 -15.22 1.95
CA PRO A 183 7.47 -16.24 1.21
C PRO A 183 7.47 -15.96 -0.29
N ASP A 184 8.56 -16.28 -0.99
CA ASP A 184 8.66 -16.15 -2.46
C ASP A 184 7.82 -17.21 -3.17
N SER A 185 6.84 -16.77 -3.97
CA SER A 185 6.03 -17.65 -4.83
C SER A 185 6.82 -18.25 -6.00
N SER A 186 7.99 -17.71 -6.34
CA SER A 186 8.85 -18.16 -7.44
C SER A 186 9.77 -19.34 -7.11
N SER A 187 9.85 -19.76 -5.84
CA SER A 187 10.64 -20.93 -5.43
C SER A 187 9.81 -22.22 -5.49
N ALA A 188 9.52 -22.66 -6.72
CA ALA A 188 9.17 -24.04 -6.99
C ALA A 188 10.43 -24.92 -6.85
N SER A 189 10.74 -25.37 -5.65
CA SER A 189 11.65 -26.51 -5.44
C SER A 189 11.24 -27.36 -4.23
N SER A 190 11.08 -28.64 -4.55
CA SER A 190 10.69 -29.85 -3.80
C SER A 190 10.99 -29.94 -2.30
N PRO A 191 10.21 -30.73 -1.54
CA PRO A 191 10.48 -31.01 -0.13
C PRO A 191 11.74 -31.86 -0.01
N SER A 192 12.85 -31.25 0.42
CA SER A 192 14.05 -32.00 0.79
C SER A 192 14.04 -32.21 2.30
N SER A 193 13.74 -33.44 2.69
CA SER A 193 13.90 -33.97 4.03
C SER A 193 15.35 -33.80 4.51
N VAL A 194 15.57 -32.98 5.54
CA VAL A 194 16.79 -33.01 6.35
C VAL A 194 16.38 -33.18 7.81
N LEU A 195 16.45 -34.44 8.25
CA LEU A 195 16.52 -34.79 9.65
C LEU A 195 17.83 -34.22 10.22
N SER A 196 17.73 -33.21 11.08
CA SER A 196 18.85 -32.81 11.94
C SER A 196 18.34 -32.64 13.36
N ALA A 197 18.93 -33.44 14.25
CA ALA A 197 18.58 -33.60 15.64
C ALA A 197 18.95 -32.36 16.47
N PHE A 198 17.94 -31.71 17.05
CA PHE A 198 18.07 -30.80 18.19
C PHE A 198 16.93 -31.09 19.18
N PRO A 199 17.16 -30.93 20.50
CA PRO A 199 16.19 -31.29 21.53
C PRO A 199 14.95 -30.37 21.49
N PRO A 200 13.78 -30.84 21.94
CA PRO A 200 12.52 -30.12 21.78
C PRO A 200 12.56 -28.82 22.58
N ARG A 201 12.60 -27.69 21.88
CA ARG A 201 12.29 -26.39 22.48
C ARG A 201 10.80 -26.37 22.78
N SER A 202 10.50 -26.12 24.05
CA SER A 202 9.18 -25.80 24.58
C SER A 202 8.42 -24.79 23.69
N PRO A 203 7.11 -24.99 23.45
CA PRO A 203 6.34 -24.19 22.51
C PRO A 203 6.11 -22.77 23.06
N SER A 204 6.72 -21.78 22.42
CA SER A 204 6.20 -20.41 22.45
C SER A 204 4.85 -20.38 21.71
N PRO A 205 3.87 -19.56 22.12
CA PRO A 205 2.51 -19.67 21.63
C PRO A 205 2.45 -19.29 20.15
N LEU A 206 2.08 -20.27 19.32
CA LEU A 206 1.67 -20.12 17.92
C LEU A 206 0.34 -19.36 17.89
N ILE A 207 0.40 -18.04 17.79
CA ILE A 207 -0.78 -17.21 17.53
C ILE A 207 -1.14 -17.40 16.05
N LEU A 208 -2.26 -18.08 15.80
CA LEU A 208 -2.91 -18.36 14.49
C LEU A 208 -2.46 -19.60 13.71
N THR A 209 -2.47 -20.77 14.36
CA THR A 209 -2.73 -22.06 13.69
C THR A 209 -4.20 -22.52 13.86
N GLN A 210 -5.10 -21.63 14.28
CA GLN A 210 -6.49 -22.03 14.60
C GLN A 210 -7.39 -21.88 13.37
N ASP A 211 -7.85 -23.02 12.85
CA ASP A 211 -9.03 -23.13 11.97
C ASP A 211 -10.29 -22.81 12.78
N THR A 212 -10.53 -21.52 13.06
CA THR A 212 -11.81 -21.08 13.63
C THR A 212 -12.78 -20.80 12.49
N PRO A 213 -14.08 -21.13 12.64
CA PRO A 213 -15.08 -20.93 11.58
C PRO A 213 -15.15 -19.47 11.09
N GLU A 214 -14.84 -18.50 11.94
CA GLU A 214 -14.80 -17.07 11.59
C GLU A 214 -13.62 -16.71 10.66
N ILE A 215 -12.49 -17.41 10.78
CA ILE A 215 -11.33 -17.21 9.91
C ILE A 215 -11.65 -17.79 8.53
N ASP A 216 -12.25 -18.99 8.50
CA ASP A 216 -12.68 -19.61 7.25
C ASP A 216 -13.74 -18.78 6.54
N PHE A 217 -14.65 -18.14 7.28
CA PHE A 217 -15.62 -17.19 6.74
C PHE A 217 -14.95 -16.03 5.98
N ILE A 218 -13.98 -15.36 6.62
CA ILE A 218 -13.29 -14.21 6.02
C ILE A 218 -12.45 -14.69 4.82
N ARG A 219 -11.78 -15.85 4.94
CA ARG A 219 -11.02 -16.48 3.85
C ARG A 219 -11.92 -16.79 2.66
N GLU A 220 -13.05 -17.45 2.88
CA GLU A 220 -13.99 -17.84 1.84
C GLU A 220 -14.47 -16.59 1.08
N THR A 221 -14.91 -15.57 1.81
CA THR A 221 -15.37 -14.30 1.22
C THR A 221 -14.30 -13.66 0.33
N LEU A 222 -13.05 -13.58 0.81
CA LEU A 222 -11.96 -12.95 0.08
C LEU A 222 -11.44 -13.80 -1.09
N TYR A 223 -11.39 -15.12 -0.94
CA TYR A 223 -10.96 -16.01 -2.02
C TYR A 223 -12.01 -16.16 -3.11
N SER A 224 -13.31 -16.12 -2.76
CA SER A 224 -14.37 -16.02 -3.76
C SER A 224 -14.23 -14.74 -4.58
N ALA A 225 -13.99 -13.60 -3.94
CA ALA A 225 -13.74 -12.35 -4.66
C ALA A 225 -12.46 -12.38 -5.49
N LEU A 226 -11.38 -12.98 -4.97
CA LEU A 226 -10.13 -13.16 -5.72
C LEU A 226 -10.32 -14.05 -6.95
N ALA A 227 -11.11 -15.12 -6.84
CA ALA A 227 -11.45 -15.98 -7.97
C ALA A 227 -12.18 -15.19 -9.06
N VAL A 228 -13.13 -14.33 -8.70
CA VAL A 228 -13.82 -13.44 -9.65
C VAL A 228 -12.84 -12.50 -10.36
N VAL A 229 -11.92 -11.88 -9.62
CA VAL A 229 -10.88 -11.01 -10.21
C VAL A 229 -9.99 -11.79 -11.17
N LEU A 230 -9.53 -12.98 -10.79
CA LEU A 230 -8.69 -13.83 -11.64
C LEU A 230 -9.43 -14.32 -12.89
N GLU A 231 -10.70 -14.67 -12.76
CA GLU A 231 -11.56 -15.04 -13.89
C GLU A 231 -11.66 -13.89 -14.90
N GLN A 232 -11.88 -12.66 -14.45
CA GLN A 232 -11.91 -11.48 -15.34
C GLN A 232 -10.60 -11.29 -16.12
N ILE A 233 -9.46 -11.58 -15.50
CA ILE A 233 -8.15 -11.49 -16.16
C ILE A 233 -8.02 -12.56 -17.25
N THR A 234 -8.38 -13.80 -16.93
CA THR A 234 -8.24 -14.94 -17.85
C THR A 234 -9.27 -14.94 -18.98
N ALA A 235 -10.49 -14.42 -18.72
CA ALA A 235 -11.56 -14.31 -19.71
C ALA A 235 -11.37 -13.12 -20.67
N SER A 236 -10.44 -12.20 -20.39
CA SER A 236 -10.25 -11.01 -21.21
C SER A 236 -9.74 -11.35 -22.62
N PRO A 237 -10.39 -10.85 -23.69
CA PRO A 237 -10.01 -11.18 -25.05
C PRO A 237 -8.57 -10.73 -25.40
N THR A 238 -7.87 -11.53 -26.20
CA THR A 238 -6.45 -11.30 -26.57
C THR A 238 -6.19 -9.97 -27.26
N ARG A 239 -7.21 -9.37 -27.89
CA ARG A 239 -7.12 -8.05 -28.54
C ARG A 239 -7.18 -6.88 -27.56
N ASN A 240 -7.71 -7.08 -26.36
CA ASN A 240 -7.72 -6.09 -25.29
C ASN A 240 -7.52 -6.82 -23.95
N PRO A 241 -6.27 -7.24 -23.65
CA PRO A 241 -6.00 -8.00 -22.44
C PRO A 241 -6.19 -7.13 -21.20
N HIS A 242 -6.72 -7.73 -20.13
CA HIS A 242 -6.89 -7.05 -18.86
C HIS A 242 -5.55 -6.44 -18.41
N PRO A 243 -5.51 -5.20 -17.88
CA PRO A 243 -4.28 -4.54 -17.49
C PRO A 243 -3.36 -5.38 -16.57
N LEU A 244 -3.94 -6.12 -15.63
CA LEU A 244 -3.21 -7.06 -14.77
C LEU A 244 -2.51 -8.20 -15.52
N ALA A 245 -3.03 -8.67 -16.66
CA ALA A 245 -2.41 -9.76 -17.42
C ALA A 245 -0.98 -9.40 -17.86
N ARG A 246 -0.75 -8.12 -18.18
CA ARG A 246 0.59 -7.61 -18.46
C ARG A 246 1.46 -7.62 -17.21
N LEU A 247 0.93 -7.20 -16.07
CA LEU A 247 1.68 -7.23 -14.80
C LEU A 247 2.07 -8.65 -14.41
N PHE A 248 1.19 -9.65 -14.55
CA PHE A 248 1.53 -11.05 -14.28
C PHE A 248 2.73 -11.56 -15.10
N LYS A 249 2.96 -10.99 -16.29
CA LYS A 249 4.09 -11.33 -17.15
C LYS A 249 5.38 -10.62 -16.77
N TYR A 250 5.32 -9.33 -16.41
CA TYR A 250 6.50 -8.47 -16.25
C TYR A 250 6.87 -8.17 -14.79
N ASP A 251 5.90 -8.22 -13.89
CA ASP A 251 6.06 -7.97 -12.45
C ASP A 251 5.04 -8.79 -11.65
N PRO A 252 5.24 -10.13 -11.54
CA PRO A 252 4.30 -11.02 -10.86
C PRO A 252 4.00 -10.62 -9.40
N PRO A 253 4.98 -10.24 -8.55
CA PRO A 253 4.71 -9.80 -7.18
C PRO A 253 3.72 -8.63 -7.12
N ARG A 254 3.90 -7.62 -7.97
CA ARG A 254 2.96 -6.49 -8.08
C ARG A 254 1.59 -6.93 -8.57
N ALA A 255 1.54 -7.86 -9.53
CA ALA A 255 0.29 -8.39 -10.06
C ALA A 255 -0.53 -9.15 -9.00
N HIS A 256 0.12 -10.00 -8.20
CA HIS A 256 -0.50 -10.70 -7.07
C HIS A 256 -1.09 -9.69 -6.09
N PHE A 257 -0.29 -8.70 -5.69
CA PHE A 257 -0.72 -7.67 -4.76
C PHE A 257 -1.92 -6.87 -5.28
N ALA A 258 -1.87 -6.44 -6.55
CA ALA A 258 -2.96 -5.71 -7.18
C ALA A 258 -4.23 -6.56 -7.27
N ALA A 259 -4.12 -7.86 -7.56
CA ALA A 259 -5.25 -8.78 -7.58
C ALA A 259 -5.90 -8.94 -6.20
N VAL A 260 -5.10 -9.06 -5.12
CA VAL A 260 -5.62 -9.09 -3.74
C VAL A 260 -6.31 -7.78 -3.37
N SER A 261 -5.72 -6.65 -3.73
CA SER A 261 -6.30 -5.32 -3.46
C SER A 261 -7.60 -5.11 -4.23
N LEU A 262 -7.70 -5.62 -5.46
CA LEU A 262 -8.94 -5.62 -6.23
C LEU A 262 -9.97 -6.60 -5.67
N ALA A 263 -9.56 -7.74 -5.10
CA ALA A 263 -10.48 -8.64 -4.41
C ALA A 263 -11.08 -7.99 -3.15
N ILE A 264 -10.30 -7.22 -2.39
CA ILE A 264 -10.80 -6.40 -1.28
C ILE A 264 -11.81 -5.37 -1.79
N LEU A 265 -11.47 -4.70 -2.90
CA LEU A 265 -12.35 -3.72 -3.53
C LEU A 265 -13.67 -4.36 -4.01
N GLU A 266 -13.60 -5.56 -4.60
CA GLU A 266 -14.75 -6.35 -5.03
C GLU A 266 -15.64 -6.70 -3.84
N VAL A 267 -15.07 -7.19 -2.72
CA VAL A 267 -15.80 -7.43 -1.47
C VAL A 267 -16.48 -6.15 -0.96
N ALA A 268 -15.76 -5.03 -0.99
CA ALA A 268 -16.26 -3.73 -0.51
C ALA A 268 -17.42 -3.17 -1.35
N THR A 269 -17.51 -3.55 -2.62
CA THR A 269 -18.46 -2.99 -3.58
C THR A 269 -19.58 -3.92 -4.00
N THR A 270 -19.43 -5.20 -3.71
CA THR A 270 -20.48 -6.17 -4.00
C THR A 270 -21.64 -5.99 -3.02
N GLU A 271 -22.82 -5.76 -3.59
CA GLU A 271 -24.04 -5.55 -2.82
C GLU A 271 -24.30 -6.71 -1.84
N GLY A 272 -24.64 -6.36 -0.60
CA GLY A 272 -25.00 -7.30 0.44
C GLY A 272 -23.84 -8.01 1.14
N ILE A 273 -22.59 -7.87 0.69
CA ILE A 273 -21.44 -8.46 1.40
C ILE A 273 -21.09 -7.65 2.65
N ILE A 274 -20.84 -6.35 2.50
CA ILE A 274 -20.61 -5.46 3.65
C ILE A 274 -21.96 -4.89 4.10
N ILE A 275 -22.25 -5.01 5.39
CA ILE A 275 -23.41 -4.41 6.05
C ILE A 275 -22.90 -3.38 7.06
N PRO A 276 -22.64 -2.13 6.64
CA PRO A 276 -22.01 -1.12 7.48
C PRO A 276 -22.81 -0.80 8.75
N ASP A 277 -24.14 -0.80 8.66
CA ASP A 277 -25.05 -0.47 9.76
C ASP A 277 -25.02 -1.51 10.88
N GLN A 278 -24.66 -2.74 10.54
CA GLN A 278 -24.57 -3.84 11.50
C GLN A 278 -23.12 -4.14 11.92
N ASN A 279 -22.15 -3.37 11.41
CA ASN A 279 -20.72 -3.67 11.54
C ASN A 279 -20.42 -5.15 11.26
N ALA A 280 -20.95 -5.65 10.13
CA ALA A 280 -20.94 -7.06 9.79
C ALA A 280 -20.57 -7.31 8.33
N ILE A 281 -20.11 -8.53 8.07
CA ILE A 281 -19.87 -9.07 6.75
C ILE A 281 -20.74 -10.32 6.53
N MET A 282 -21.24 -10.51 5.32
CA MET A 282 -22.00 -11.68 4.88
C MET A 282 -21.10 -12.62 4.08
N CYS A 283 -21.28 -13.93 4.26
CA CYS A 283 -20.54 -14.91 3.48
C CYS A 283 -21.10 -14.97 2.05
N VAL A 284 -20.21 -15.11 1.08
CA VAL A 284 -20.59 -15.24 -0.34
C VAL A 284 -21.43 -16.50 -0.60
N SER A 285 -21.12 -17.62 0.08
CA SER A 285 -21.90 -18.86 -0.01
C SER A 285 -23.26 -18.82 0.68
N ALA A 286 -23.52 -17.77 1.47
CA ALA A 286 -24.70 -17.65 2.31
C ALA A 286 -25.67 -16.55 1.82
N ARG A 287 -25.68 -16.22 0.52
CA ARG A 287 -26.61 -15.23 -0.07
C ARG A 287 -28.09 -15.63 -0.04
N GLU A 288 -28.41 -16.82 0.45
CA GLU A 288 -29.79 -17.26 0.65
C GLU A 288 -30.39 -16.69 1.95
N ILE A 289 -31.73 -16.74 2.04
CA ILE A 289 -32.50 -16.20 3.17
C ILE A 289 -32.10 -16.95 4.45
N GLY A 290 -31.40 -16.27 5.36
CA GLY A 290 -30.85 -16.84 6.59
C GLY A 290 -29.32 -16.90 6.65
N GLY A 291 -28.64 -16.29 5.68
CA GLY A 291 -27.18 -16.29 5.58
C GLY A 291 -26.44 -15.95 6.87
N HIS A 292 -25.37 -16.71 7.14
CA HIS A 292 -24.51 -16.48 8.30
C HIS A 292 -23.78 -15.14 8.13
N LYS A 293 -23.92 -14.28 9.15
CA LYS A 293 -23.23 -12.99 9.21
C LYS A 293 -22.16 -13.03 10.29
N LEU A 294 -20.96 -12.58 9.96
CA LEU A 294 -19.91 -12.34 10.95
C LEU A 294 -20.00 -10.89 11.39
N THR A 295 -20.24 -10.65 12.68
CA THR A 295 -20.22 -9.30 13.27
C THR A 295 -18.84 -8.99 13.83
N LEU A 296 -18.48 -7.71 13.94
CA LEU A 296 -17.18 -7.29 14.47
C LEU A 296 -16.90 -7.85 15.88
N ASN A 297 -17.94 -7.99 16.70
CA ASN A 297 -17.83 -8.55 18.06
C ASN A 297 -17.55 -10.05 18.06
N ALA A 298 -18.10 -10.78 17.09
CA ALA A 298 -17.88 -12.21 16.89
C ALA A 298 -16.51 -12.51 16.24
N CYS A 299 -15.89 -11.51 15.60
CA CYS A 299 -14.58 -11.66 14.99
C CYS A 299 -13.48 -11.93 16.04
N PRO A 300 -12.58 -12.90 15.80
CA PRO A 300 -11.44 -13.16 16.66
C PRO A 300 -10.62 -11.90 16.91
N GLY A 301 -10.20 -11.68 18.17
CA GLY A 301 -9.49 -10.47 18.60
C GLY A 301 -8.39 -9.99 17.64
N PRO A 302 -7.47 -10.87 17.18
CA PRO A 302 -6.40 -10.49 16.24
C PRO A 302 -6.87 -10.00 14.86
N LEU A 303 -8.06 -10.40 14.42
CA LEU A 303 -8.62 -10.03 13.10
C LEU A 303 -9.60 -8.86 13.15
N ARG A 304 -10.02 -8.43 14.34
CA ARG A 304 -10.93 -7.28 14.49
C ARG A 304 -10.41 -6.01 13.81
N PRO A 305 -9.11 -5.65 13.87
CA PRO A 305 -8.63 -4.46 13.16
C PRO A 305 -8.81 -4.57 11.65
N PHE A 306 -8.47 -5.73 11.08
CA PHE A 306 -8.67 -6.02 9.66
C PHE A 306 -10.15 -5.92 9.27
N MET A 307 -11.03 -6.56 10.04
CA MET A 307 -12.46 -6.56 9.76
C MET A 307 -13.09 -5.17 9.90
N SER A 308 -12.67 -4.40 10.91
CA SER A 308 -13.10 -3.02 11.10
C SER A 308 -12.74 -2.15 9.91
N GLU A 309 -11.51 -2.27 9.40
CA GLU A 309 -11.07 -1.51 8.24
C GLU A 309 -11.78 -1.97 6.96
N LEU A 310 -11.98 -3.27 6.77
CA LEU A 310 -12.76 -3.81 5.63
C LEU A 310 -14.19 -3.25 5.60
N ILE A 311 -14.87 -3.22 6.75
CA ILE A 311 -16.22 -2.63 6.86
C ILE A 311 -16.18 -1.13 6.57
N SER A 312 -15.18 -0.41 7.09
CA SER A 312 -15.04 1.03 6.82
C SER A 312 -14.81 1.30 5.34
N ILE A 313 -13.95 0.52 4.67
CA ILE A 313 -13.71 0.63 3.23
C ILE A 313 -15.02 0.34 2.48
N GLY A 314 -15.77 -0.70 2.85
CA GLY A 314 -17.06 -1.02 2.24
C GLY A 314 -18.08 0.10 2.36
N ARG A 315 -18.18 0.74 3.53
CA ARG A 315 -19.06 1.92 3.73
C ARG A 315 -18.70 3.04 2.76
N ASP A 316 -17.42 3.39 2.69
CA ASP A 316 -16.95 4.48 1.84
C ASP A 316 -17.07 4.14 0.36
N ALA A 317 -16.88 2.87 -0.01
CA ALA A 317 -17.07 2.38 -1.38
C ALA A 317 -18.53 2.50 -1.83
N GLN A 318 -19.48 2.11 -0.98
CA GLN A 318 -20.92 2.25 -1.24
C GLN A 318 -21.30 3.74 -1.40
N MET A 319 -20.81 4.61 -0.52
CA MET A 319 -21.02 6.05 -0.65
C MET A 319 -20.43 6.62 -1.95
N MET A 320 -19.26 6.12 -2.36
CA MET A 320 -18.61 6.51 -3.61
C MET A 320 -19.42 6.07 -4.83
N GLN A 321 -19.94 4.85 -4.85
CA GLN A 321 -20.80 4.35 -5.94
C GLN A 321 -22.09 5.18 -6.06
N VAL A 322 -22.74 5.49 -4.94
CA VAL A 322 -23.93 6.36 -4.94
C VAL A 322 -23.58 7.74 -5.51
N ALA A 323 -22.46 8.33 -5.08
CA ALA A 323 -22.01 9.63 -5.58
C ALA A 323 -21.66 9.61 -7.08
N ASP A 324 -21.01 8.55 -7.57
CA ASP A 324 -20.67 8.37 -8.98
C ASP A 324 -21.94 8.19 -9.84
N ASN A 325 -22.91 7.39 -9.37
CA ASN A 325 -24.20 7.21 -10.02
C ASN A 325 -24.97 8.53 -10.10
N ASP A 326 -25.07 9.26 -8.99
CA ASP A 326 -25.72 10.57 -8.92
C ASP A 326 -25.06 11.59 -9.86
N ALA A 327 -23.73 11.61 -9.92
CA ALA A 327 -22.98 12.50 -10.81
C ALA A 327 -23.25 12.16 -12.28
N THR A 328 -23.28 10.87 -12.61
CA THR A 328 -23.56 10.37 -13.96
C THR A 328 -24.98 10.71 -14.39
N ILE A 329 -25.98 10.45 -13.55
CA ILE A 329 -27.39 10.79 -13.83
C ILE A 329 -27.53 12.30 -14.06
N LYS A 330 -26.93 13.14 -13.21
CA LYS A 330 -26.99 14.60 -13.36
C LYS A 330 -26.32 15.11 -14.63
N ALA A 331 -25.24 14.48 -15.09
CA ALA A 331 -24.58 14.83 -16.35
C ALA A 331 -25.46 14.47 -17.56
N ILE A 332 -26.06 13.27 -17.53
CA ILE A 332 -26.99 12.79 -18.57
C ILE A 332 -28.22 13.71 -18.64
N GLU A 333 -28.83 14.05 -17.51
CA GLU A 333 -30.01 14.94 -17.44
C GLU A 333 -29.74 16.33 -18.00
N LYS A 334 -28.50 16.83 -17.87
CA LYS A 334 -28.09 18.13 -18.42
C LYS A 334 -27.75 18.08 -19.91
N GLY A 335 -27.63 16.89 -20.48
CA GLY A 335 -27.12 16.71 -21.84
C GLY A 335 -25.63 17.02 -21.97
N ASP A 336 -24.86 16.87 -20.87
CA ASP A 336 -23.41 17.06 -20.91
C ASP A 336 -22.80 15.93 -21.77
N GLU A 337 -22.02 16.28 -22.80
CA GLU A 337 -21.33 15.30 -23.66
C GLU A 337 -20.17 14.61 -22.93
N ASP A 338 -19.58 15.29 -21.94
CA ASP A 338 -18.46 14.81 -21.12
C ASP A 338 -18.96 14.22 -19.80
N ILE A 339 -19.38 12.96 -19.81
CA ILE A 339 -19.72 12.23 -18.59
C ILE A 339 -18.44 12.02 -17.77
N PRO A 340 -18.39 12.47 -16.50
CA PRO A 340 -17.20 12.31 -15.67
C PRO A 340 -16.92 10.83 -15.43
N GLU A 341 -15.66 10.42 -15.66
CA GLU A 341 -15.22 9.06 -15.35
C GLU A 341 -15.44 8.77 -13.84
N PRO A 342 -16.16 7.69 -13.49
CA PRO A 342 -16.45 7.30 -12.11
C PRO A 342 -15.17 7.22 -11.26
N MET A 343 -15.24 7.68 -10.02
CA MET A 343 -14.13 7.59 -9.07
C MET A 343 -13.69 6.14 -8.87
N PHE A 344 -14.64 5.20 -8.90
CA PHE A 344 -14.34 3.79 -8.73
C PHE A 344 -13.41 3.21 -9.81
N GLU A 345 -13.60 3.57 -11.08
CA GLU A 345 -12.71 3.12 -12.16
C GLU A 345 -11.30 3.71 -12.00
N ARG A 346 -11.19 4.95 -11.54
CA ARG A 346 -9.90 5.57 -11.21
C ARG A 346 -9.18 4.83 -10.09
N VAL A 347 -9.91 4.39 -9.06
CA VAL A 347 -9.33 3.61 -7.96
C VAL A 347 -8.74 2.29 -8.48
N LYS A 348 -9.43 1.59 -9.39
CA LYS A 348 -8.90 0.38 -10.03
C LYS A 348 -7.62 0.68 -10.81
N VAL A 349 -7.60 1.78 -11.59
CA VAL A 349 -6.40 2.21 -12.31
C VAL A 349 -5.25 2.47 -11.34
N ILE A 350 -5.48 3.17 -10.24
CA ILE A 350 -4.43 3.44 -9.23
C ILE A 350 -3.91 2.13 -8.61
N ILE A 351 -4.77 1.16 -8.31
CA ILE A 351 -4.37 -0.14 -7.75
C ILE A 351 -3.48 -0.93 -8.73
N ILE A 352 -3.79 -0.88 -10.02
CA ILE A 352 -3.07 -1.63 -11.06
C ILE A 352 -1.79 -0.88 -11.47
N ASP A 353 -1.96 0.36 -11.94
CA ASP A 353 -0.93 1.14 -12.62
C ASP A 353 -0.08 2.00 -11.68
N GLY A 354 -0.47 2.08 -10.41
CA GLY A 354 0.19 2.91 -9.41
C GLY A 354 -0.22 4.38 -9.54
N VAL A 355 0.34 5.23 -8.70
CA VAL A 355 0.10 6.68 -8.79
C VAL A 355 1.05 7.28 -9.82
N ARG A 356 0.48 7.91 -10.84
CA ARG A 356 1.21 8.69 -11.85
C ARG A 356 0.84 10.15 -11.72
N VAL A 357 1.80 11.04 -11.97
CA VAL A 357 1.47 12.45 -12.20
C VAL A 357 0.64 12.52 -13.48
N SER A 358 -0.65 12.85 -13.38
CA SER A 358 -1.54 13.02 -14.53
C SER A 358 -0.99 14.11 -15.47
N GLY A 359 -0.24 13.69 -16.50
CA GLY A 359 0.46 14.60 -17.41
C GLY A 359 -0.42 15.27 -18.46
N ASP A 360 -1.64 14.80 -18.68
CA ASP A 360 -2.48 15.25 -19.79
C ASP A 360 -3.76 15.92 -19.29
N SER A 361 -3.70 17.23 -19.03
CA SER A 361 -4.84 18.17 -19.10
C SER A 361 -4.40 19.59 -18.73
N ALA A 362 -3.39 20.12 -19.42
CA ALA A 362 -3.00 21.52 -19.29
C ALA A 362 -4.02 22.50 -19.93
N GLU A 363 -5.07 22.01 -20.60
CA GLU A 363 -5.99 22.87 -21.38
C GLU A 363 -7.40 23.09 -20.80
N SER A 364 -7.77 22.52 -19.64
CA SER A 364 -9.09 22.79 -19.06
C SER A 364 -8.99 23.47 -17.70
N GLY A 365 -9.44 24.74 -17.64
CA GLY A 365 -9.33 25.70 -16.53
C GLY A 365 -10.07 25.37 -15.22
N GLY A 366 -10.11 24.09 -14.81
CA GLY A 366 -10.79 23.60 -13.60
C GLY A 366 -9.88 23.10 -12.46
N ARG A 367 -8.62 23.57 -12.40
CA ARG A 367 -7.52 23.00 -11.59
C ARG A 367 -7.79 22.74 -10.10
N ARG A 368 -8.67 23.49 -9.43
CA ARG A 368 -8.93 23.30 -7.98
C ARG A 368 -9.92 22.18 -7.65
N ARG A 369 -10.91 21.90 -8.51
CA ARG A 369 -11.88 20.81 -8.26
C ARG A 369 -11.29 19.44 -8.59
N ARG A 370 -10.43 19.35 -9.62
CA ARG A 370 -9.81 18.09 -10.04
C ARG A 370 -8.82 17.53 -9.00
N GLY A 371 -7.96 18.37 -8.42
CA GLY A 371 -6.98 17.91 -7.41
C GLY A 371 -7.61 17.36 -6.12
N SER A 372 -8.78 17.86 -5.71
CA SER A 372 -9.50 17.35 -4.53
C SER A 372 -10.23 16.02 -4.79
N ILE A 373 -10.66 15.78 -6.03
CA ILE A 373 -11.25 14.49 -6.45
C ILE A 373 -10.14 13.45 -6.62
N GLU A 374 -9.01 13.84 -7.22
CA GLU A 374 -7.82 13.00 -7.40
C GLU A 374 -7.24 12.57 -6.06
N GLY A 375 -7.08 13.50 -5.11
CA GLY A 375 -6.61 13.18 -3.76
C GLY A 375 -7.53 12.21 -2.99
N ARG A 376 -8.85 12.29 -3.19
CA ARG A 376 -9.81 11.34 -2.57
C ARG A 376 -9.67 9.94 -3.13
N GLY A 377 -9.56 9.79 -4.45
CA GLY A 377 -9.33 8.50 -5.11
C GLY A 377 -8.03 7.85 -4.65
N VAL A 378 -6.93 8.61 -4.60
CA VAL A 378 -5.62 8.13 -4.10
C VAL A 378 -5.70 7.73 -2.64
N THR A 379 -6.34 8.54 -1.79
CA THR A 379 -6.51 8.22 -0.36
C THR A 379 -7.27 6.91 -0.16
N PHE A 380 -8.36 6.72 -0.92
CA PHE A 380 -9.15 5.49 -0.84
C PHE A 380 -8.38 4.27 -1.37
N ALA A 381 -7.71 4.39 -2.52
CA ALA A 381 -6.85 3.33 -3.06
C ALA A 381 -5.72 2.95 -2.09
N ASN A 382 -5.12 3.92 -1.41
CA ASN A 382 -4.09 3.68 -0.39
C ASN A 382 -4.62 2.85 0.78
N ARG A 383 -5.87 3.07 1.22
CA ARG A 383 -6.49 2.27 2.29
C ARG A 383 -6.72 0.83 1.86
N VAL A 384 -7.24 0.63 0.64
CA VAL A 384 -7.42 -0.71 0.04
C VAL A 384 -6.09 -1.45 -0.07
N ASN A 385 -5.07 -0.79 -0.63
CA ASN A 385 -3.72 -1.36 -0.74
C ASN A 385 -3.11 -1.64 0.64
N ALA A 386 -3.26 -0.74 1.62
CA ALA A 386 -2.77 -0.96 2.98
C ALA A 386 -3.41 -2.20 3.63
N LEU A 387 -4.73 -2.37 3.44
CA LEU A 387 -5.42 -3.57 3.89
C LEU A 387 -4.91 -4.83 3.16
N GLY A 388 -4.64 -4.74 1.86
CA GLY A 388 -3.99 -5.78 1.06
C GLY A 388 -2.56 -6.13 1.53
N LEU A 389 -1.79 -5.18 2.07
CA LEU A 389 -0.50 -5.51 2.70
C LEU A 389 -0.71 -6.25 4.02
N SER A 390 -1.71 -5.85 4.80
CA SER A 390 -1.98 -6.45 6.11
C SER A 390 -2.42 -7.92 6.00
N ILE A 391 -3.20 -8.29 4.97
CA ILE A 391 -3.69 -9.67 4.80
C ILE A 391 -2.55 -10.66 4.54
N SER A 392 -1.54 -10.25 3.77
CA SER A 392 -0.38 -11.07 3.43
C SER A 392 0.45 -11.49 4.64
N LYS A 393 0.36 -10.72 5.75
CA LYS A 393 1.05 -11.01 7.02
C LYS A 393 0.33 -12.04 7.88
N ILE A 394 -0.95 -12.29 7.63
CA ILE A 394 -1.73 -13.22 8.43
C ILE A 394 -1.45 -14.62 7.88
N ASN A 395 -0.71 -15.45 8.63
CA ASN A 395 -0.33 -16.81 8.22
C ASN A 395 -1.52 -17.62 7.68
N ALA A 396 -2.68 -17.46 8.33
CA ALA A 396 -3.92 -18.10 7.93
C ALA A 396 -4.32 -17.80 6.47
N PHE A 397 -4.06 -16.61 5.94
CA PHE A 397 -4.40 -16.24 4.57
C PHE A 397 -3.26 -16.55 3.59
N ARG A 398 -2.03 -16.48 4.07
CA ARG A 398 -0.81 -16.66 3.26
C ARG A 398 -0.69 -18.04 2.61
N GLU A 399 -1.06 -19.11 3.32
CA GLU A 399 -0.91 -20.49 2.83
C GLU A 399 -1.91 -20.83 1.71
N ARG A 400 -3.17 -20.43 1.86
CA ARG A 400 -4.22 -20.69 0.87
C ARG A 400 -4.17 -19.71 -0.31
N GLU A 401 -3.70 -18.48 -0.13
CA GLU A 401 -3.51 -17.52 -1.23
C GLU A 401 -2.60 -18.10 -2.33
N LYS A 402 -1.48 -18.71 -1.93
CA LYS A 402 -0.57 -19.38 -2.87
C LYS A 402 -1.29 -20.44 -3.71
N MET A 403 -2.12 -21.28 -3.08
CA MET A 403 -2.89 -22.32 -3.77
C MET A 403 -3.90 -21.73 -4.76
N VAL A 404 -4.59 -20.64 -4.39
CA VAL A 404 -5.57 -19.98 -5.28
C VAL A 404 -4.89 -19.48 -6.55
N PHE A 405 -3.73 -18.82 -6.44
CA PHE A 405 -2.99 -18.37 -7.62
C PHE A 405 -2.36 -19.52 -8.42
N GLU A 406 -1.96 -20.63 -7.79
CA GLU A 406 -1.49 -21.82 -8.52
C GLU A 406 -2.60 -22.45 -9.38
N VAL A 407 -3.85 -22.43 -8.89
CA VAL A 407 -5.00 -23.06 -9.57
C VAL A 407 -5.65 -22.12 -10.59
N LEU A 408 -5.88 -20.86 -10.20
CA LEU A 408 -6.67 -19.89 -10.96
C LEU A 408 -5.84 -18.76 -11.58
N GLY A 409 -4.56 -18.63 -11.20
CA GLY A 409 -3.70 -17.56 -11.69
C GLY A 409 -3.40 -17.70 -13.18
N PRO A 410 -3.14 -16.57 -13.87
CA PRO A 410 -2.67 -16.61 -15.25
C PRO A 410 -1.38 -17.41 -15.32
N ARG A 411 -1.32 -18.40 -16.21
CA ARG A 411 -0.06 -19.12 -16.48
C ARG A 411 0.88 -18.18 -17.25
N PRO A 412 2.18 -18.17 -16.91
CA PRO A 412 3.17 -17.33 -17.58
C PRO A 412 3.32 -17.65 -19.08
#